data_AF-A0A7Y5R9C9-F1
#
_entry.id   AF-A0A7Y5R9C9-F1
#
_cell.length_a   1.000
_cell.length_b   1.000
_cell.length_c   1.000
_cell.angle_alpha   90.00
_cell.angle_beta   90.00
_cell.angle_gamma   90.00
#
_symmetry.space_group_name_H-M   'P 1'
#
loop_
_entity.id
_entity.type
_entity.pdbx_description
1 polymer ?
#
loop_
_entity_poly.entity_id
_entity_poly.type
_entity_poly.pdbx_seq_one_letter_code
_entity_poly.pdbx_strand_id
1 'polypeptide(L)'
;MKTLSFIANHCKSLQIIANHCKSLQIIANHCKSLQIIASKSLQIILVIILFHQNLMAQITCGMGDVPVHDIRSFLHKLENINHTAASFEIDYEIPLHLVVVKNSAGVYPGNNTSLQNIVGAALDVIEKANPFFEGRFKLILCKVTEIENDAYFDLTNGETEGLHNFYHDDNAASVYMVNTLSDPNNSTLNVLGLATLPWVGYNLLAVTPSWDEKILAHEMGHFLGLLHTHEKGFRYTPE
;
A
#
# COMPACT_ATOMS: atom_id res chain seq x y z
N MET A 1 -80.28 17.09 41.97
CA MET A 1 -79.30 16.10 42.47
C MET A 1 -78.67 15.21 41.38
N LYS A 2 -79.39 14.78 40.34
CA LYS A 2 -78.86 13.87 39.29
C LYS A 2 -77.75 14.47 38.41
N THR A 3 -77.82 15.77 38.11
CA THR A 3 -76.87 16.47 37.23
C THR A 3 -75.45 16.57 37.83
N LEU A 4 -75.34 16.74 39.15
CA LEU A 4 -74.05 16.84 39.83
C LEU A 4 -73.30 15.48 39.86
N SER A 5 -74.05 14.39 40.01
CA SER A 5 -73.51 13.02 39.93
C SER A 5 -73.00 12.68 38.52
N PHE A 6 -73.71 13.13 37.48
CA PHE A 6 -73.28 12.97 36.09
C PHE A 6 -71.95 13.70 35.80
N ILE A 7 -71.84 14.97 36.25
CA ILE A 7 -70.60 15.76 36.12
C ILE A 7 -69.44 15.08 36.86
N ALA A 8 -69.65 14.60 38.09
CA ALA A 8 -68.63 13.93 38.88
C ALA A 8 -68.09 12.64 38.20
N ASN A 9 -68.97 11.87 37.54
CA ASN A 9 -68.55 10.68 36.80
C ASN A 9 -67.78 11.02 35.53
N HIS A 10 -68.15 12.10 34.82
CA HIS A 10 -67.37 12.60 33.69
C HIS A 10 -65.97 13.08 34.12
N CYS A 11 -65.85 13.76 35.26
CA CYS A 11 -64.55 14.17 35.81
C CYS A 11 -63.66 12.96 36.13
N LYS A 12 -64.21 11.87 36.67
CA LYS A 12 -63.47 10.62 36.91
C LYS A 12 -62.99 9.98 35.60
N SER A 13 -63.85 9.96 34.58
CA SER A 13 -63.49 9.43 33.25
C SER A 13 -62.36 10.24 32.61
N LEU A 14 -62.44 11.57 32.68
CA LEU A 14 -61.37 12.48 32.23
C LEU A 14 -60.05 12.24 32.97
N GLN A 15 -60.11 12.00 34.29
CA GLN A 15 -58.92 11.70 35.09
C GLN A 15 -58.24 10.38 34.66
N ILE A 16 -59.04 9.36 34.31
CA ILE A 16 -58.52 8.08 33.81
C ILE A 16 -57.81 8.28 32.46
N ILE A 17 -58.44 9.01 31.53
CA ILE A 17 -57.84 9.34 30.23
C ILE A 17 -56.52 10.09 30.41
N ALA A 18 -56.47 11.09 31.29
CA ALA A 18 -55.26 11.85 31.58
C ALA A 18 -54.12 10.96 32.12
N ASN A 19 -54.44 9.94 32.92
CA ASN A 19 -53.46 8.99 33.41
C ASN A 19 -52.94 8.06 32.30
N HIS A 20 -53.79 7.61 31.38
CA HIS A 20 -53.35 6.86 30.20
C HIS A 20 -52.43 7.68 29.30
N CYS A 21 -52.74 8.94 29.05
CA CYS A 21 -51.87 9.83 28.27
C CYS A 21 -50.48 9.97 28.89
N LYS A 22 -50.38 10.08 30.23
CA LYS A 22 -49.09 10.10 30.94
C LYS A 22 -48.31 8.79 30.75
N SER A 23 -48.99 7.64 30.81
CA SER A 23 -48.38 6.34 30.57
C SER A 23 -47.83 6.20 29.14
N LEU A 24 -48.61 6.64 28.13
CA LEU A 24 -48.15 6.66 26.73
C LEU A 24 -46.92 7.56 26.53
N GLN A 25 -46.86 8.70 27.21
CA GLN A 25 -45.70 9.61 27.15
C GLN A 25 -44.41 8.93 27.66
N ILE A 26 -44.51 8.13 28.72
CA ILE A 26 -43.37 7.39 29.29
C ILE A 26 -42.87 6.34 28.28
N ILE A 27 -43.78 5.57 27.67
CA ILE A 27 -43.43 4.57 26.65
C ILE A 27 -42.72 5.23 25.46
N ALA A 28 -43.23 6.37 24.97
CA ALA A 28 -42.59 7.11 23.87
C ALA A 28 -41.16 7.55 24.20
N ASN A 29 -40.88 7.94 25.45
CA ASN A 29 -39.53 8.31 25.89
C ASN A 29 -38.59 7.10 25.99
N HIS A 30 -39.08 5.94 26.43
CA HIS A 30 -38.32 4.70 26.41
C HIS A 30 -37.96 4.27 24.98
N CYS A 31 -38.89 4.39 24.02
CA CYS A 31 -38.62 4.09 22.61
C CYS A 31 -37.52 4.98 22.02
N LYS A 32 -37.53 6.29 22.32
CA LYS A 32 -36.44 7.21 21.92
C LYS A 32 -35.11 6.83 22.54
N SER A 33 -35.11 6.44 23.81
CA SER A 33 -33.90 6.00 24.51
C SER A 33 -33.32 4.71 23.90
N LEU A 34 -34.18 3.75 23.54
CA LEU A 34 -33.78 2.53 22.82
C LEU A 34 -33.18 2.84 21.44
N GLN A 35 -33.76 3.79 20.68
CA GLN A 35 -33.21 4.21 19.38
C GLN A 35 -31.79 4.79 19.51
N ILE A 36 -31.54 5.61 20.54
CA ILE A 36 -30.21 6.18 20.79
C ILE A 36 -29.20 5.07 21.15
N ILE A 37 -29.59 4.10 21.97
CA ILE A 37 -28.73 2.97 22.33
C ILE A 37 -28.39 2.13 21.10
N ALA A 38 -29.39 1.79 20.26
CA ALA A 38 -29.17 1.03 19.04
C ALA A 38 -28.23 1.75 18.05
N SER A 39 -28.39 3.08 17.91
CA SER A 39 -27.50 3.90 17.07
C SER A 39 -26.06 3.91 17.57
N LYS A 40 -25.85 4.06 18.90
CA LYS A 40 -24.50 3.99 19.50
C LYS A 40 -23.87 2.62 19.35
N SER A 41 -24.64 1.54 19.54
CA SER A 41 -24.15 0.17 19.33
C SER A 41 -23.68 -0.05 17.89
N LEU A 42 -24.40 0.48 16.90
CA LEU A 42 -24.01 0.41 15.50
C LEU A 42 -22.73 1.21 15.21
N GLN A 43 -22.59 2.40 15.81
CA GLN A 43 -21.35 3.20 15.72
C GLN A 43 -20.16 2.46 16.34
N ILE A 44 -20.34 1.81 17.49
CA ILE A 44 -19.28 1.03 18.15
C ILE A 44 -18.89 -0.17 17.29
N ILE A 45 -19.86 -0.88 16.70
CA ILE A 45 -19.58 -1.99 15.78
C ILE A 45 -18.80 -1.50 14.55
N LEU A 46 -19.18 -0.36 13.97
CA LEU A 46 -18.45 0.24 12.86
C LEU A 46 -17.01 0.59 13.24
N VAL A 47 -16.79 1.19 14.41
CA VAL A 47 -15.44 1.47 14.93
C VAL A 47 -14.64 0.20 15.15
N ILE A 48 -15.25 -0.86 15.71
CA ILE A 48 -14.58 -2.15 15.92
C ILE A 48 -14.21 -2.79 14.58
N ILE A 49 -15.09 -2.76 13.57
CA ILE A 49 -14.81 -3.28 12.22
C ILE A 49 -13.66 -2.50 11.57
N LEU A 50 -13.69 -1.16 11.64
CA LEU A 50 -12.61 -0.30 11.15
C LEU A 50 -11.29 -0.62 11.88
N PHE A 51 -11.32 -0.79 13.20
CA PHE A 51 -10.13 -1.13 13.98
C PHE A 51 -9.59 -2.54 13.65
N HIS A 52 -10.48 -3.51 13.40
CA HIS A 52 -10.11 -4.86 12.98
C HIS A 52 -9.45 -4.89 11.60
N GLN A 53 -9.93 -4.06 10.65
CA GLN A 53 -9.30 -3.92 9.33
C GLN A 53 -7.90 -3.29 9.44
N ASN A 54 -7.69 -2.35 10.37
CA ASN A 54 -6.37 -1.77 10.61
C ASN A 54 -5.40 -2.75 11.30
N LEU A 55 -5.89 -3.64 12.17
CA LEU A 55 -5.05 -4.61 12.90
C LEU A 55 -4.51 -5.73 11.98
N MET A 56 -5.27 -6.13 10.96
CA MET A 56 -4.82 -7.13 9.96
C MET A 56 -3.97 -6.54 8.83
N ALA A 57 -3.79 -5.21 8.80
CA ALA A 57 -2.99 -4.53 7.78
C ALA A 57 -1.48 -4.47 8.10
N GLN A 58 -1.04 -4.95 9.26
CA GLN A 58 0.39 -5.17 9.51
C GLN A 58 0.77 -6.57 9.03
N ILE A 59 1.02 -6.68 7.72
CA ILE A 59 1.90 -7.72 7.20
C ILE A 59 3.28 -7.41 7.80
N THR A 60 3.79 -8.27 8.70
CA THR A 60 5.23 -8.30 8.99
C THR A 60 5.90 -8.61 7.66
N CYS A 61 6.44 -7.57 7.05
CA CYS A 61 6.94 -7.60 5.70
C CYS A 61 8.33 -6.98 5.64
N GLY A 62 9.16 -7.55 4.80
CA GLY A 62 10.60 -7.33 4.81
C GLY A 62 11.32 -8.67 4.84
N MET A 63 12.47 -8.72 4.18
CA MET A 63 13.32 -9.90 4.23
C MET A 63 14.03 -9.86 5.59
N GLY A 64 13.72 -10.81 6.48
CA GLY A 64 14.55 -11.00 7.68
C GLY A 64 15.97 -11.37 7.27
N ASP A 65 16.95 -11.10 8.12
CA ASP A 65 18.35 -11.45 7.87
C ASP A 65 18.44 -12.90 7.39
N VAL A 66 18.94 -13.09 6.16
CA VAL A 66 19.12 -14.44 5.62
C VAL A 66 20.16 -15.14 6.51
N PRO A 67 19.82 -16.25 7.16
CA PRO A 67 20.76 -16.93 8.04
C PRO A 67 22.05 -17.27 7.28
N VAL A 68 23.21 -17.02 7.90
CA VAL A 68 24.53 -17.26 7.29
C VAL A 68 24.70 -18.69 6.76
N HIS A 69 23.98 -19.66 7.34
CA HIS A 69 23.98 -21.05 6.86
C HIS A 69 23.30 -21.22 5.50
N ASP A 70 22.23 -20.47 5.21
CA ASP A 70 21.51 -20.51 3.94
C ASP A 70 22.33 -19.82 2.85
N ILE A 71 22.98 -18.69 3.18
CA ILE A 71 23.95 -18.03 2.30
C ILE A 71 25.08 -18.99 1.95
N ARG A 72 25.68 -19.67 2.94
CA ARG A 72 26.76 -20.64 2.71
C ARG A 72 26.30 -21.84 1.90
N SER A 73 25.09 -22.35 2.14
CA SER A 73 24.50 -23.45 1.39
C SER A 73 24.26 -23.06 -0.08
N PHE A 74 23.78 -21.84 -0.33
CA PHE A 74 23.61 -21.31 -1.67
C PHE A 74 24.95 -21.10 -2.39
N LEU A 75 25.93 -20.47 -1.74
CA LEU A 75 27.28 -20.26 -2.30
C LEU A 75 27.99 -21.58 -2.62
N HIS A 76 27.92 -22.56 -1.71
CA HIS A 76 28.50 -23.89 -1.94
C HIS A 76 27.79 -24.64 -3.07
N LYS A 77 26.49 -24.40 -3.27
CA LYS A 77 25.78 -24.94 -4.44
C LYS A 77 26.24 -24.26 -5.72
N LEU A 78 26.32 -22.93 -5.75
CA LEU A 78 26.82 -22.16 -6.91
C LEU A 78 28.22 -22.59 -7.35
N GLU A 79 29.11 -22.81 -6.38
CA GLU A 79 30.49 -23.28 -6.62
C GLU A 79 30.54 -24.69 -7.23
N ASN A 80 29.49 -25.49 -7.02
CA ASN A 80 29.34 -26.86 -7.53
C ASN A 80 28.39 -26.98 -8.74
N ILE A 81 27.87 -25.88 -9.28
CA ILE A 81 27.13 -25.91 -10.54
C ILE A 81 28.14 -26.06 -11.68
N ASN A 82 28.46 -27.32 -12.02
CA ASN A 82 28.75 -27.65 -13.42
C ASN A 82 27.49 -27.31 -14.23
N HIS A 83 27.63 -26.74 -15.44
CA HIS A 83 26.60 -26.20 -16.33
C HIS A 83 25.42 -27.15 -16.70
N THR A 84 24.73 -27.69 -15.70
CA THR A 84 23.51 -28.46 -15.78
C THR A 84 22.49 -27.70 -14.96
N ALA A 85 21.52 -27.12 -15.66
CA ALA A 85 20.41 -26.35 -15.09
C ALA A 85 19.62 -27.23 -14.12
N ALA A 86 19.96 -27.16 -12.83
CA ALA A 86 19.11 -27.64 -11.76
C ALA A 86 18.10 -26.53 -11.47
N SER A 87 16.86 -26.67 -11.95
CA SER A 87 15.75 -25.80 -11.53
C SER A 87 15.38 -26.18 -10.10
N PHE A 88 15.92 -25.46 -9.14
CA PHE A 88 15.35 -25.43 -7.80
C PHE A 88 14.18 -24.46 -7.84
N GLU A 89 12.94 -24.94 -7.69
CA GLU A 89 11.80 -24.09 -7.35
C GLU A 89 12.06 -23.60 -5.91
N ILE A 90 12.62 -22.41 -5.79
CA ILE A 90 12.59 -21.68 -4.53
C ILE A 90 11.68 -20.50 -4.76
N ASP A 91 10.52 -20.52 -4.13
CA ASP A 91 9.61 -19.38 -4.10
C ASP A 91 10.19 -18.33 -3.17
N TYR A 92 11.08 -17.49 -3.69
CA TYR A 92 11.55 -16.30 -2.98
C TYR A 92 10.51 -15.18 -3.12
N GLU A 93 10.10 -14.60 -2.01
CA GLU A 93 9.28 -13.39 -2.02
C GLU A 93 10.21 -12.17 -1.90
N ILE A 94 10.15 -11.27 -2.89
CA ILE A 94 10.83 -9.96 -2.82
C ILE A 94 9.81 -8.94 -2.31
N PRO A 95 9.97 -8.44 -1.08
CA PRO A 95 9.10 -7.42 -0.53
C PRO A 95 9.37 -6.09 -1.23
N LEU A 96 8.30 -5.42 -1.66
CA LEU A 96 8.34 -4.08 -2.26
C LEU A 96 7.88 -3.03 -1.25
N HIS A 97 8.63 -1.94 -1.19
CA HIS A 97 8.26 -0.72 -0.46
C HIS A 97 7.93 0.38 -1.46
N LEU A 98 6.63 0.67 -1.65
CA LEU A 98 6.19 1.73 -2.54
C LEU A 98 6.28 3.10 -1.83
N VAL A 99 7.17 3.95 -2.30
CA VAL A 99 7.32 5.34 -1.83
C VAL A 99 6.62 6.26 -2.83
N VAL A 100 5.51 6.87 -2.42
CA VAL A 100 4.72 7.77 -3.28
C VAL A 100 5.08 9.20 -2.96
N VAL A 101 5.58 9.93 -3.97
CA VAL A 101 5.99 11.33 -3.82
C VAL A 101 4.85 12.24 -4.25
N LYS A 102 4.30 13.03 -3.32
CA LYS A 102 3.35 14.10 -3.61
C LYS A 102 4.03 15.45 -3.51
N ASN A 103 3.48 16.44 -4.21
CA ASN A 103 3.94 17.83 -4.09
C ASN A 103 3.33 18.53 -2.86
N SER A 104 3.82 19.73 -2.55
CA SER A 104 3.37 20.54 -1.42
C SER A 104 1.90 21.00 -1.54
N ALA A 105 1.32 20.90 -2.73
CA ALA A 105 -0.10 21.16 -2.97
C ALA A 105 -0.98 19.92 -2.67
N GLY A 106 -0.38 18.81 -2.26
CA GLY A 106 -1.07 17.54 -1.98
C GLY A 106 -1.48 16.78 -3.24
N VAL A 107 -0.93 17.14 -4.41
CA VAL A 107 -1.20 16.47 -5.68
C VAL A 107 -0.32 15.22 -5.78
N TYR A 108 -0.95 14.10 -6.09
CA TYR A 108 -0.26 12.85 -6.34
C TYR A 108 0.20 12.72 -7.80
N PRO A 109 1.21 11.88 -8.08
CA PRO A 109 1.66 11.58 -9.43
C PRO A 109 0.50 11.21 -10.36
N GLY A 110 0.49 11.78 -11.57
CA GLY A 110 -0.51 11.48 -12.59
C GLY A 110 -1.87 12.14 -12.33
N ASN A 111 -1.91 13.19 -11.50
CA ASN A 111 -3.12 13.86 -11.06
C ASN A 111 -4.10 12.91 -10.34
N ASN A 112 -3.56 11.91 -9.64
CA ASN A 112 -4.37 11.02 -8.82
C ASN A 112 -5.03 11.78 -7.67
N THR A 113 -6.25 11.38 -7.33
CA THR A 113 -7.06 12.03 -6.29
C THR A 113 -6.86 11.44 -4.90
N SER A 114 -6.22 10.27 -4.79
CA SER A 114 -5.92 9.62 -3.51
C SER A 114 -4.76 8.62 -3.62
N LEU A 115 -4.05 8.42 -2.50
CA LEU A 115 -3.03 7.38 -2.36
C LEU A 115 -3.60 5.97 -2.66
N GLN A 116 -4.87 5.72 -2.32
CA GLN A 116 -5.51 4.41 -2.51
C GLN A 116 -5.64 4.03 -3.99
N ASN A 117 -5.88 5.00 -4.86
CA ASN A 117 -5.92 4.75 -6.31
C ASN A 117 -4.55 4.31 -6.84
N ILE A 118 -3.48 4.93 -6.34
CA ILE A 118 -2.10 4.58 -6.70
C ILE A 118 -1.76 3.18 -6.19
N VAL A 119 -2.08 2.88 -4.93
CA VAL A 119 -1.84 1.55 -4.34
C VAL A 119 -2.61 0.47 -5.08
N GLY A 120 -3.88 0.71 -5.43
CA GLY A 120 -4.68 -0.21 -6.22
C GLY A 120 -4.09 -0.49 -7.61
N ALA A 121 -3.66 0.57 -8.31
CA ALA A 121 -2.98 0.42 -9.60
C ALA A 121 -1.63 -0.31 -9.48
N ALA A 122 -0.86 -0.03 -8.42
CA ALA A 122 0.40 -0.71 -8.17
C ALA A 122 0.21 -2.21 -7.91
N LEU A 123 -0.81 -2.60 -7.15
CA LEU A 123 -1.14 -4.00 -6.92
C LEU A 123 -1.49 -4.73 -8.23
N ASP A 124 -2.26 -4.10 -9.12
CA ASP A 124 -2.59 -4.66 -10.44
C ASP A 124 -1.36 -4.81 -11.34
N VAL A 125 -0.46 -3.82 -11.36
CA VAL A 125 0.82 -3.89 -12.08
C VAL A 125 1.70 -5.02 -11.55
N ILE A 126 1.82 -5.14 -10.22
CA ILE A 126 2.63 -6.19 -9.56
C ILE A 126 2.05 -7.58 -9.85
N GLU A 127 0.73 -7.74 -9.78
CA GLU A 127 0.06 -9.00 -10.12
C GLU A 127 0.34 -9.42 -11.56
N LYS A 128 0.25 -8.48 -12.50
CA LYS A 128 0.55 -8.71 -13.93
C LYS A 128 2.04 -8.91 -14.22
N ALA A 129 2.93 -8.37 -13.38
CA ALA A 129 4.38 -8.52 -13.55
C ALA A 129 4.90 -9.86 -13.03
N ASN A 130 4.27 -10.43 -11.99
CA ASN A 130 4.70 -11.69 -11.37
C ASN A 130 4.87 -12.87 -12.35
N PRO A 131 4.03 -13.06 -13.39
CA PRO A 131 4.26 -14.07 -14.42
C PRO A 131 5.62 -13.96 -15.14
N PHE A 132 6.27 -12.80 -15.23
CA PHE A 132 7.61 -12.69 -15.82
C PHE A 132 8.71 -13.33 -14.95
N PHE A 133 8.43 -13.55 -13.66
CA PHE A 133 9.36 -14.09 -12.67
C PHE A 133 9.03 -15.52 -12.23
N GLU A 134 8.06 -16.16 -12.89
CA GLU A 134 7.58 -17.50 -12.56
C GLU A 134 8.73 -18.51 -12.42
N GLY A 135 8.67 -19.33 -11.36
CA GLY A 135 9.69 -20.31 -11.01
C GLY A 135 10.99 -19.76 -10.43
N ARG A 136 11.05 -18.45 -10.12
CA ARG A 136 12.24 -17.80 -9.54
C ARG A 136 11.95 -16.99 -8.29
N PHE A 137 11.03 -16.03 -8.37
CA PHE A 137 10.60 -15.22 -7.24
C PHE A 137 9.25 -14.56 -7.52
N LYS A 138 8.63 -14.03 -6.46
CA LYS A 138 7.39 -13.26 -6.53
C LYS A 138 7.58 -11.89 -5.87
N LEU A 139 7.09 -10.85 -6.51
CA LEU A 139 7.00 -9.51 -5.95
C LEU A 139 5.74 -9.38 -5.08
N ILE A 140 5.89 -8.80 -3.90
CA ILE A 140 4.77 -8.55 -2.97
C ILE A 140 4.85 -7.11 -2.49
N LEU A 141 3.74 -6.36 -2.63
CA LEU A 141 3.65 -5.03 -2.03
C LEU A 141 3.50 -5.15 -0.53
N CYS A 142 4.51 -4.69 0.20
CA CYS A 142 4.69 -4.93 1.61
C CYS A 142 4.47 -3.66 2.43
N LYS A 143 4.99 -2.54 1.94
CA LYS A 143 4.93 -1.25 2.63
C LYS A 143 4.60 -0.16 1.64
N VAL A 144 3.80 0.81 2.09
CA VAL A 144 3.53 2.05 1.35
C VAL A 144 3.90 3.22 2.23
N THR A 145 4.64 4.18 1.69
CA THR A 145 4.99 5.43 2.39
C THR A 145 4.70 6.59 1.48
N GLU A 146 4.05 7.60 2.02
CA GLU A 146 3.82 8.87 1.35
C GLU A 146 4.86 9.88 1.82
N ILE A 147 5.52 10.55 0.88
CA ILE A 147 6.44 11.64 1.15
C ILE A 147 5.98 12.91 0.43
N GLU A 148 6.12 14.05 1.09
CA GLU A 148 5.82 15.37 0.51
C GLU A 148 7.14 16.06 0.21
N ASN A 149 7.50 16.16 -1.07
CA ASN A 149 8.74 16.80 -1.48
C ASN A 149 8.69 17.23 -2.96
N ASP A 150 8.65 18.53 -3.21
CA ASP A 150 8.59 19.08 -4.57
C ASP A 150 9.84 18.75 -5.40
N ALA A 151 11.02 18.64 -4.77
CA ALA A 151 12.26 18.30 -5.46
C ALA A 151 12.28 16.85 -5.97
N TYR A 152 11.47 15.96 -5.38
CA TYR A 152 11.37 14.57 -5.81
C TYR A 152 10.09 14.28 -6.59
N PHE A 153 9.20 15.26 -6.75
CA PHE A 153 7.93 15.08 -7.44
C PHE A 153 8.14 14.88 -8.94
N ASP A 154 8.95 15.73 -9.56
CA ASP A 154 9.38 15.63 -10.96
C ASP A 154 10.88 15.29 -10.96
N LEU A 155 11.20 14.00 -10.90
CA LEU A 155 12.53 13.53 -10.53
C LEU A 155 13.53 13.68 -11.66
N THR A 156 14.62 14.37 -11.37
CA THR A 156 15.79 14.48 -12.26
C THR A 156 16.92 13.57 -11.81
N ASN A 157 17.87 13.28 -12.71
CA ASN A 157 19.00 12.39 -12.40
C ASN A 157 19.79 12.82 -11.15
N GLY A 158 20.00 14.13 -10.97
CA GLY A 158 20.77 14.68 -9.85
C GLY A 158 20.11 14.51 -8.47
N GLU A 159 18.84 14.13 -8.44
CA GLU A 159 18.05 13.99 -7.20
C GLU A 159 17.88 12.53 -6.77
N THR A 160 18.18 11.58 -7.66
CA THR A 160 17.92 10.14 -7.47
C THR A 160 18.66 9.54 -6.27
N GLU A 161 19.94 9.85 -6.10
CA GLU A 161 20.76 9.39 -4.98
C GLU A 161 20.23 9.95 -3.65
N GLY A 162 19.85 11.23 -3.63
CA GLY A 162 19.24 11.86 -2.45
C GLY A 162 17.93 11.18 -2.06
N LEU A 163 17.04 10.97 -3.03
CA LEU A 163 15.77 10.25 -2.82
C LEU A 163 16.00 8.85 -2.24
N HIS A 164 16.96 8.09 -2.77
CA HIS A 164 17.32 6.78 -2.24
C HIS A 164 17.83 6.88 -0.80
N ASN A 165 18.85 7.70 -0.56
CA ASN A 165 19.53 7.78 0.73
C ASN A 165 18.60 8.16 1.89
N PHE A 166 17.58 8.98 1.63
CA PHE A 166 16.63 9.40 2.66
C PHE A 166 15.46 8.45 2.90
N TYR A 167 15.03 7.69 1.88
CA TYR A 167 13.73 7.01 1.92
C TYR A 167 13.76 5.53 1.52
N HIS A 168 14.93 4.93 1.32
CA HIS A 168 15.04 3.48 1.12
C HIS A 168 14.63 2.68 2.37
N ASP A 169 14.35 1.40 2.15
CA ASP A 169 14.15 0.41 3.20
C ASP A 169 15.19 -0.70 3.01
N ASP A 170 16.04 -0.91 4.01
CA ASP A 170 17.08 -1.95 3.96
C ASP A 170 16.51 -3.37 3.80
N ASN A 171 15.23 -3.57 4.15
CA ASN A 171 14.59 -4.88 4.15
C ASN A 171 13.62 -5.09 2.97
N ALA A 172 13.49 -4.11 2.07
CA ALA A 172 12.58 -4.18 0.93
C ALA A 172 13.12 -3.45 -0.30
N ALA A 173 12.77 -3.91 -1.50
CA ALA A 173 13.10 -3.18 -2.70
C ALA A 173 12.20 -1.94 -2.79
N SER A 174 12.79 -0.76 -2.58
CA SER A 174 12.07 0.52 -2.65
C SER A 174 11.73 0.88 -4.09
N VAL A 175 10.43 1.07 -4.35
CA VAL A 175 9.86 1.52 -5.62
C VAL A 175 9.39 2.97 -5.44
N TYR A 176 10.04 3.91 -6.09
CA TYR A 176 9.71 5.34 -5.98
C TYR A 176 8.72 5.75 -7.08
N MET A 177 7.48 6.05 -6.70
CA MET A 177 6.45 6.56 -7.59
C MET A 177 6.50 8.09 -7.61
N VAL A 178 6.96 8.64 -8.73
CA VAL A 178 7.12 10.08 -8.97
C VAL A 178 6.23 10.52 -10.13
N ASN A 179 6.00 11.81 -10.30
CA ASN A 179 5.12 12.33 -11.37
C ASN A 179 5.77 12.26 -12.75
N THR A 180 7.03 12.69 -12.86
CA THR A 180 7.83 12.56 -14.09
C THR A 180 9.23 12.08 -13.76
N LEU A 181 9.88 11.44 -14.74
CA LEU A 181 11.26 10.98 -14.67
C LEU A 181 12.03 11.53 -15.88
N SER A 182 13.13 12.22 -15.63
CA SER A 182 14.05 12.66 -16.68
C SER A 182 15.05 11.57 -17.04
N ASP A 183 15.36 11.41 -18.33
CA ASP A 183 16.43 10.52 -18.78
C ASP A 183 17.78 10.97 -18.19
N PRO A 184 18.57 10.06 -17.59
CA PRO A 184 19.84 10.40 -16.94
C PRO A 184 20.91 10.94 -17.90
N ASN A 185 20.82 10.61 -19.18
CA ASN A 185 21.72 11.05 -20.24
C ASN A 185 21.16 12.25 -21.02
N ASN A 186 19.86 12.52 -20.92
CA ASN A 186 19.22 13.65 -21.59
C ASN A 186 18.00 14.17 -20.84
N SER A 187 18.19 15.18 -19.98
CA SER A 187 17.12 15.76 -19.15
C SER A 187 15.98 16.46 -19.91
N THR A 188 16.03 16.49 -21.25
CA THR A 188 14.91 16.95 -22.09
C THR A 188 13.95 15.83 -22.49
N LEU A 189 14.32 14.57 -22.23
CA LEU A 189 13.50 13.40 -22.48
C LEU A 189 12.94 12.86 -21.17
N ASN A 190 11.69 12.40 -21.23
CA ASN A 190 11.05 11.73 -20.11
C ASN A 190 11.02 10.22 -20.34
N VAL A 191 11.35 9.47 -19.30
CA VAL A 191 11.26 8.01 -19.24
C VAL A 191 10.11 7.58 -18.34
N LEU A 192 9.69 6.32 -18.44
CA LEU A 192 8.58 5.79 -17.64
C LEU A 192 9.05 5.03 -16.40
N GLY A 193 10.29 4.53 -16.44
CA GLY A 193 10.97 3.82 -15.38
C GLY A 193 12.47 4.14 -15.42
N LEU A 194 13.11 4.00 -14.28
CA LEU A 194 14.56 4.14 -14.13
C LEU A 194 15.03 3.29 -12.95
N ALA A 195 15.95 2.37 -13.21
CA ALA A 195 16.65 1.64 -12.17
C ALA A 195 18.17 1.77 -12.29
N THR A 196 18.84 1.74 -11.14
CA THR A 196 20.29 1.69 -11.07
C THR A 196 20.78 0.25 -10.93
N LEU A 197 22.00 0.00 -11.39
CA LEU A 197 22.64 -1.30 -11.26
C LEU A 197 23.27 -1.45 -9.86
N PRO A 198 23.37 -2.66 -9.29
CA PRO A 198 23.88 -2.87 -7.93
C PRO A 198 25.28 -2.32 -7.63
N TRP A 199 26.09 -2.08 -8.66
CA TRP A 199 27.49 -1.64 -8.53
C TRP A 199 27.70 -0.12 -8.65
N VAL A 200 26.64 0.69 -8.81
CA VAL A 200 26.80 2.16 -8.94
C VAL A 200 26.75 2.94 -7.61
N GLY A 201 26.68 2.23 -6.48
CA GLY A 201 26.79 2.82 -5.13
C GLY A 201 25.45 3.07 -4.41
N TYR A 202 24.33 3.02 -5.12
CA TYR A 202 22.97 3.04 -4.55
C TYR A 202 21.99 2.28 -5.45
N ASN A 203 20.93 1.71 -4.86
CA ASN A 203 19.95 0.88 -5.57
C ASN A 203 18.61 1.62 -5.68
N LEU A 204 18.34 2.15 -6.86
CA LEU A 204 17.14 2.91 -7.19
C LEU A 204 16.25 2.06 -8.09
N LEU A 205 14.95 2.14 -7.86
CA LEU A 205 13.93 1.77 -8.83
C LEU A 205 12.81 2.82 -8.76
N ALA A 206 12.75 3.70 -9.76
CA ALA A 206 11.78 4.79 -9.85
C ALA A 206 10.86 4.59 -11.06
N VAL A 207 9.59 4.94 -10.91
CA VAL A 207 8.55 4.73 -11.92
C VAL A 207 7.59 5.92 -11.97
N THR A 208 6.98 6.14 -13.14
CA THR A 208 5.92 7.14 -13.34
C THR A 208 4.52 6.50 -13.27
N PRO A 209 3.43 7.29 -13.20
CA PRO A 209 2.07 6.75 -13.11
C PRO A 209 1.64 5.91 -14.33
N SER A 210 2.35 6.08 -15.45
CA SER A 210 2.11 5.35 -16.70
C SER A 210 2.90 4.04 -16.78
N TRP A 211 3.52 3.60 -15.68
CA TRP A 211 4.18 2.29 -15.62
C TRP A 211 3.19 1.13 -15.83
N ASP A 212 3.69 0.05 -16.41
CA ASP A 212 2.98 -1.19 -16.62
C ASP A 212 3.81 -2.38 -16.13
N GLU A 213 3.28 -3.59 -16.29
CA GLU A 213 3.94 -4.82 -15.85
C GLU A 213 5.31 -5.06 -16.52
N LYS A 214 5.50 -4.54 -17.74
CA LYS A 214 6.73 -4.72 -18.51
C LYS A 214 7.79 -3.74 -18.04
N ILE A 215 7.41 -2.50 -17.75
CA ILE A 215 8.31 -1.50 -17.18
C ILE A 215 8.78 -1.97 -15.81
N LEU A 216 7.87 -2.40 -14.92
CA LEU A 216 8.29 -2.97 -13.63
C LEU A 216 9.23 -4.16 -13.81
N ALA A 217 8.91 -5.09 -14.71
CA ALA A 217 9.78 -6.25 -14.96
C ALA A 217 11.15 -5.86 -15.52
N HIS A 218 11.19 -4.88 -16.41
CA HIS A 218 12.41 -4.36 -17.02
C HIS A 218 13.31 -3.68 -15.98
N GLU A 219 12.76 -2.73 -15.22
CA GLU A 219 13.52 -1.99 -14.20
C GLU A 219 13.94 -2.91 -13.05
N MET A 220 13.12 -3.88 -12.66
CA MET A 220 13.52 -4.91 -11.69
C MET A 220 14.70 -5.75 -12.22
N GLY A 221 14.77 -5.98 -13.53
CA GLY A 221 15.93 -6.59 -14.16
C GLY A 221 17.21 -5.80 -13.89
N HIS A 222 17.21 -4.49 -14.14
CA HIS A 222 18.33 -3.59 -13.83
C HIS A 222 18.66 -3.53 -12.35
N PHE A 223 17.63 -3.40 -11.50
CA PHE A 223 17.76 -3.42 -10.05
C PHE A 223 18.46 -4.69 -9.54
N LEU A 224 18.27 -5.82 -10.23
CA LEU A 224 18.92 -7.10 -9.95
C LEU A 224 20.23 -7.32 -10.74
N GLY A 225 20.71 -6.32 -11.47
CA GLY A 225 22.00 -6.32 -12.16
C GLY A 225 21.99 -6.86 -13.59
N LEU A 226 20.83 -6.97 -14.24
CA LEU A 226 20.75 -7.27 -15.66
C LEU A 226 21.01 -6.01 -16.48
N LEU A 227 21.79 -6.14 -17.55
CA LEU A 227 22.02 -5.09 -18.54
C LEU A 227 20.97 -5.17 -19.65
N HIS A 228 20.88 -4.13 -20.48
CA HIS A 228 20.07 -4.24 -21.68
C HIS A 228 20.62 -5.35 -22.58
N THR A 229 19.74 -6.05 -23.30
CA THR A 229 20.13 -7.19 -24.15
C THR A 229 21.08 -6.83 -25.30
N HIS A 230 21.18 -5.55 -25.65
CA HIS A 230 22.08 -5.04 -26.67
C HIS A 230 23.42 -4.54 -26.13
N GLU A 231 23.58 -4.47 -24.81
CA GLU A 231 24.84 -4.12 -24.17
C GLU A 231 25.73 -5.37 -24.05
N LYS A 232 27.02 -5.23 -24.35
CA LYS A 232 27.99 -6.31 -24.14
C LYS A 232 28.41 -6.26 -22.67
N GLY A 233 28.03 -7.27 -21.90
CA GLY A 233 28.34 -7.34 -20.47
C GLY A 233 29.81 -7.13 -20.15
N PHE A 234 30.06 -6.48 -19.01
CA PHE A 234 31.38 -6.43 -18.39
C PHE A 234 31.90 -7.86 -18.25
N ARG A 235 32.91 -8.22 -19.06
CA ARG A 235 33.74 -9.38 -18.73
C ARG A 235 34.50 -8.98 -17.47
N TYR A 236 34.23 -9.64 -16.36
CA TYR A 236 35.15 -9.68 -15.23
C TYR A 236 36.51 -10.12 -15.78
N THR A 237 37.46 -9.20 -15.88
CA THR A 237 38.87 -9.51 -16.06
C THR A 237 39.45 -9.55 -14.66
N PRO A 238 39.71 -10.74 -14.09
CA PRO A 238 40.47 -10.80 -12.85
C PRO A 238 41.88 -10.30 -13.17
N GLU A 239 42.28 -9.21 -12.54
CA GLU A 239 43.69 -8.89 -12.31
C GLU A 239 44.20 -9.71 -11.12
#